data_AF-A0A961DMQ0-F1
#
_entry.id   AF-A0A961DMQ0-F1
#
_cell.length_a   1.000
_cell.length_b   1.000
_cell.length_c   1.000
_cell.angle_alpha   90.00
_cell.angle_beta   90.00
_cell.angle_gamma   90.00
#
_symmetry.space_group_name_H-M   'P 1'
#
loop_
_entity.id
_entity.type
_entity.pdbx_description
1 polymer ?
#
loop_
_entity_poly.entity_id
_entity_poly.type
_entity_poly.pdbx_seq_one_letter_code
_entity_poly.pdbx_strand_id
1 'polypeptide(L)' 'MSEILIITGMSGAGRSQFGNHLEDLGWFVIDNLPPALIEQVHELAIGKRQDVRLAIAMGAGAA' A
#
# COMPACT_ATOMS: atom_id res chain seq x y z
N MET A 1 3.67 -15.44 4.87
CA MET A 1 4.34 -15.10 3.59
C MET A 1 4.09 -13.62 3.39
N SER A 2 5.12 -12.80 3.31
CA SER A 2 4.95 -11.35 3.19
C SER A 2 4.46 -10.98 1.79
N GLU A 3 3.33 -10.29 1.70
CA GLU A 3 2.70 -9.87 0.45
C GLU A 3 2.78 -8.34 0.30
N ILE A 4 3.16 -7.86 -0.88
CA ILE A 4 3.07 -6.45 -1.25
C ILE A 4 2.12 -6.32 -2.43
N LEU A 5 1.15 -5.42 -2.32
CA LEU A 5 0.21 -5.07 -3.36
C LEU A 5 0.36 -3.59 -3.71
N ILE A 6 0.59 -3.29 -4.99
CA ILE A 6 0.59 -1.90 -5.47
C ILE A 6 -0.77 -1.58 -6.08
N ILE A 7 -1.44 -0.57 -5.52
CA ILE A 7 -2.71 -0.05 -6.00
C ILE A 7 -2.41 1.16 -6.89
N THR A 8 -2.86 1.14 -8.13
CA THR A 8 -2.67 2.25 -9.08
C THR A 8 -3.96 2.56 -9.81
N GLY A 9 -3.99 3.70 -10.51
CA GLY A 9 -5.16 4.19 -11.22
C GLY A 9 -5.17 5.72 -11.31
N MET A 10 -5.88 6.24 -12.32
CA MET A 10 -6.10 7.68 -12.47
C MET A 10 -6.91 8.25 -11.29
N SER A 11 -6.95 9.58 -11.19
CA SER A 11 -7.87 10.24 -10.25
C SER A 11 -9.31 9.79 -10.52
N GLY A 12 -10.04 9.43 -9.45
CA GLY A 12 -11.39 8.89 -9.55
C GLY A 12 -11.51 7.39 -9.86
N ALA A 13 -10.42 6.66 -10.08
CA ALA A 13 -10.45 5.22 -10.39
C ALA A 13 -10.81 4.30 -9.20
N GLY A 14 -11.20 4.86 -8.04
CA GLY A 14 -11.62 4.08 -6.87
C GLY A 14 -10.49 3.54 -6.00
N ARG A 15 -9.24 4.02 -6.14
CA ARG A 15 -8.08 3.56 -5.34
C ARG A 15 -8.33 3.58 -3.83
N SER A 16 -8.89 4.67 -3.31
CA SER A 16 -9.19 4.79 -1.88
C SER A 16 -10.30 3.83 -1.43
N GLN A 17 -11.32 3.61 -2.27
CA GLN A 17 -12.36 2.61 -1.96
C GLN A 17 -11.76 1.20 -1.93
N PHE A 18 -10.92 0.84 -2.90
CA PHE A 18 -10.25 -0.45 -2.90
C PHE A 18 -9.32 -0.63 -1.70
N GLY A 19 -8.59 0.43 -1.32
CA GLY A 19 -7.79 0.48 -0.09
C GLY A 19 -8.60 0.15 1.15
N ASN A 20 -9.74 0.83 1.35
CA ASN A 20 -10.60 0.57 2.52
C ASN A 20 -11.06 -0.90 2.60
N HIS A 21 -11.44 -1.51 1.47
CA HIS A 21 -11.81 -2.92 1.46
C HIS A 21 -10.64 -3.84 1.81
N LEU A 22 -9.41 -3.48 1.46
CA LEU A 22 -8.22 -4.24 1.83
C LEU A 22 -7.94 -4.13 3.34
N GLU A 23 -8.14 -2.95 3.94
CA GLU A 23 -8.04 -2.78 5.40
C GLU A 23 -9.01 -3.71 6.13
N ASP A 24 -10.26 -3.81 5.67
CA ASP A 24 -11.26 -4.74 6.21
C ASP A 24 -10.82 -6.22 6.09
N LEU A 25 -10.02 -6.55 5.07
CA LEU A 25 -9.43 -7.87 4.86
C LEU A 25 -8.10 -8.08 5.63
N GLY A 26 -7.74 -7.13 6.50
CA GLY A 26 -6.56 -7.22 7.36
C GLY A 26 -5.25 -6.80 6.68
N TRP A 27 -5.31 -6.11 5.54
CA TRP A 27 -4.14 -5.49 4.93
C TRP A 27 -3.75 -4.20 5.66
N PHE A 28 -2.45 -3.93 5.71
CA PHE A 28 -1.95 -2.62 6.07
C PHE A 28 -1.88 -1.76 4.81
N VAL A 29 -2.72 -0.74 4.72
CA VAL A 29 -2.85 0.11 3.53
C VAL A 29 -2.16 1.44 3.76
N ILE A 30 -1.35 1.88 2.79
CA ILE A 30 -0.68 3.18 2.80
C ILE A 30 -1.04 3.92 1.52
N ASP A 31 -1.72 5.06 1.65
CA ASP A 31 -2.06 5.93 0.52
C ASP A 31 -0.99 7.00 0.27
N ASN A 32 -0.81 7.38 -1.00
CA ASN A 32 0.11 8.41 -1.48
C ASN A 32 1.55 8.27 -0.97
N LEU A 33 2.06 7.04 -0.84
CA LEU A 33 3.45 6.81 -0.44
C LEU A 33 4.41 7.23 -1.57
N PRO A 34 5.39 8.11 -1.30
CA PRO A 34 6.45 8.41 -2.25
C PRO A 34 7.23 7.14 -2.62
N PRO A 35 7.57 6.90 -3.90
CA PRO A 35 8.28 5.69 -4.33
C PRO A 35 9.59 5.44 -3.59
N ALA A 36 10.29 6.52 -3.21
CA ALA A 36 11.55 6.45 -2.48
C ALA A 36 11.43 5.86 -1.06
N LEU A 37 10.22 5.82 -0.48
CA LEU A 37 9.99 5.29 0.87
C LEU A 37 9.49 3.85 0.89
N ILE A 38 9.21 3.24 -0.27
CA ILE A 38 8.67 1.88 -0.37
C ILE A 38 9.60 0.87 0.30
N GLU A 39 10.91 0.96 0.02
CA GLU A 39 11.91 0.04 0.58
C GLU A 39 12.00 0.15 2.11
N GLN A 40 11.96 1.36 2.65
CA GLN A 40 11.99 1.58 4.11
C GLN A 40 10.74 1.01 4.79
N VAL A 41 9.57 1.20 4.18
CA VAL A 41 8.31 0.64 4.68
C VAL A 41 8.34 -0.89 4.63
N HIS A 42 8.85 -1.47 3.55
CA HIS A 42 9.02 -2.92 3.40
C HIS A 42 9.85 -3.50 4.54
N GLU A 43 11.02 -2.94 4.80
CA GLU A 43 11.91 -3.39 5.87
C GLU A 43 11.26 -3.28 7.25
N LEU A 44 10.55 -2.18 7.52
CA LEU A 44 9.87 -1.97 8.81
C LEU A 44 8.67 -2.90 9.00
N ALA A 45 7.90 -3.15 7.94
CA ALA A 45 6.70 -3.97 7.99
C ALA A 45 7.05 -5.45 8.13
N ILE A 46 8.01 -5.95 7.36
CA ILE A 46 8.33 -7.38 7.29
C ILE A 46 9.38 -7.77 8.34
N GLY A 47 10.29 -6.87 8.70
CA GLY A 47 11.33 -7.14 9.70
C GLY A 47 10.79 -7.46 11.11
N LYS A 48 9.51 -7.16 11.40
CA LYS A 48 8.88 -7.39 12.71
C LYS A 48 7.81 -8.48 12.73
N ARG A 49 7.25 -8.87 11.59
CA ARG A 49 6.18 -9.88 11.49
C ARG A 49 6.32 -10.66 10.19
N GLN A 50 6.34 -11.99 10.29
CA GLN A 50 6.50 -12.89 9.13
C GLN A 50 5.24 -13.05 8.26
N ASP A 51 4.17 -12.28 8.54
CA ASP A 51 2.87 -12.42 7.88
C ASP A 51 2.14 -11.07 7.71
N VAL A 52 2.85 -10.07 7.20
CA VAL A 52 2.26 -8.77 6.86
C VAL A 52 1.84 -8.75 5.40
N ARG A 53 0.61 -8.28 5.17
CA ARG A 53 0.05 -7.98 3.85
C ARG A 53 -0.01 -6.47 3.71
N LEU A 54 0.86 -5.91 2.88
CA LEU A 54 1.06 -4.46 2.71
C LEU A 54 0.46 -4.02 1.36
N ALA A 55 -0.45 -3.07 1.37
CA ALA A 55 -0.96 -2.44 0.15
C ALA A 55 -0.50 -0.98 0.08
N ILE A 56 0.02 -0.56 -1.07
CA ILE A 56 0.53 0.80 -1.29
C ILE A 56 -0.22 1.41 -2.46
N ALA A 57 -0.97 2.47 -2.21
CA ALA A 57 -1.64 3.22 -3.26
C ALA A 57 -0.74 4.33 -3.83
N MET A 58 -0.60 4.30 -5.15
CA MET A 58 0.15 5.24 -5.95
C MET A 58 -0.76 5.90 -6.98
N GLY A 59 -0.50 7.17 -7.30
CA GLY A 59 -1.21 7.87 -8.36
C GLY A 59 -0.39 9.02 -8.91
N ALA A 60 -0.59 9.32 -10.18
CA ALA A 60 -0.09 10.55 -10.80
C ALA A 60 -0.89 11.74 -10.24
N GLY A 61 -0.48 12.23 -9.07
CA GLY A 61 -1.19 13.30 -8.35
C GLY A 61 -0.37 14.04 -7.30
N ALA A 62 0.94 13.83 -7.27
CA ALA A 62 1.89 14.65 -6.51
C ALA A 62 3.12 14.85 -7.40
N ALA A 63 3.02 15.82 -8.30
CA ALA A 63 4.18 16.54 -8.82
C ALA A 63 4.45 17.72 -7.88
#